data_AF-X0XSS7-F1
#
_entry.id   AF-X0XSS7-F1
#
_cell.length_a   1.000
_cell.length_b   1.000
_cell.length_c   1.000
_cell.angle_alpha   90.00
_cell.angle_beta   90.00
_cell.angle_gamma   90.00
#
_symmetry.space_group_name_H-M   'P 1'
#
loop_
_entity.id
_entity.type
_entity.pdbx_description
1 polymer ?
#
loop_
_entity_poly.entity_id
_entity_poly.type
_entity_poly.pdbx_seq_one_letter_code
_entity_poly.pdbx_strand_id
1 'polypeptide(L)'
;DAVRRARSGLGDPARPVGSFLFLGPTGVGKTELARALAEFLFDTEKALVRIDMSEYMEKHAVARLIGAPPGYVGYEEGGQLTEAVRRRPYSVVLFDEVEKAHPEVFGVLLQL
;
A
#
# COMPACT_ATOMS: atom_id res chain seq x y z
N ASP A 1 -3.99 9.92 16.36
CA ASP A 1 -4.30 11.20 15.70
C ASP A 1 -4.58 11.16 14.22
N ALA A 2 -3.78 10.50 13.37
CA ALA A 2 -4.00 10.50 11.90
C ALA A 2 -5.44 10.10 11.51
N VAL A 3 -5.90 8.92 11.96
CA VAL A 3 -7.27 8.43 11.73
C VAL A 3 -8.34 9.40 12.26
N ARG A 4 -8.11 10.00 13.45
CA ARG A 4 -9.07 10.93 14.05
C ARG A 4 -9.18 12.24 13.25
N ARG A 5 -8.05 12.78 12.78
CA ARG A 5 -8.00 13.99 11.93
C ARG A 5 -8.66 13.77 10.57
N ALA A 6 -8.44 12.60 9.96
CA ALA A 6 -9.09 12.25 8.71
C ALA A 6 -10.61 12.12 8.89
N ARG A 7 -11.07 11.43 9.94
CA ARG A 7 -12.51 11.30 10.24
C ARG A 7 -13.17 12.63 10.63
N SER A 8 -12.42 13.60 11.14
CA SER A 8 -12.94 14.94 11.44
C SER A 8 -12.94 15.89 10.24
N GLY A 9 -12.50 15.45 9.06
CA GLY A 9 -12.41 16.28 7.85
C GLY A 9 -11.32 17.35 7.89
N LEU A 10 -10.39 17.29 8.86
CA LEU A 10 -9.31 18.26 9.03
C LEU A 10 -8.01 17.83 8.32
N GLY A 11 -8.03 16.68 7.63
CA GLY A 11 -6.92 16.18 6.82
C GLY A 11 -6.93 16.76 5.41
N ASP A 12 -5.76 16.82 4.79
CA ASP A 12 -5.61 17.14 3.37
C ASP A 12 -6.25 16.02 2.52
N PRO A 13 -7.28 16.30 1.69
CA PRO A 13 -7.95 15.28 0.88
C PRO A 13 -7.06 14.70 -0.23
N ALA A 14 -5.95 15.37 -0.57
CA ALA A 14 -4.97 14.87 -1.53
C ALA A 14 -3.95 13.90 -0.91
N ARG A 15 -4.04 13.62 0.41
CA ARG A 15 -3.10 12.75 1.12
C ARG A 15 -3.80 11.52 1.70
N PRO A 16 -3.05 10.42 1.94
CA PRO A 16 -3.57 9.28 2.66
C PRO A 16 -4.11 9.65 4.05
N VAL A 17 -5.16 8.94 4.48
CA VAL A 17 -5.78 9.05 5.82
C VAL A 17 -4.75 8.89 6.95
N GLY A 18 -3.74 8.06 6.73
CA GLY A 18 -2.59 7.93 7.61
C GLY A 18 -1.50 7.10 6.97
N SER A 19 -0.25 7.52 7.20
CA SER A 19 0.95 6.79 6.79
C SER A 19 1.70 6.37 8.04
N PHE A 20 2.05 5.10 8.13
CA PHE A 20 2.70 4.49 9.29
C PHE A 20 3.88 3.66 8.83
N LEU A 21 4.93 3.61 9.65
CA LEU A 21 6.06 2.71 9.49
C LEU A 21 6.15 1.83 10.73
N PHE A 22 5.98 0.53 10.57
CA PHE A 22 6.07 -0.43 11.67
C PHE A 22 7.45 -1.09 11.67
N LEU A 23 8.21 -0.87 12.75
CA LEU A 23 9.53 -1.46 12.94
C LEU A 23 9.49 -2.46 14.10
N GLY A 24 10.20 -3.58 13.96
CA GLY A 24 10.33 -4.60 14.99
C GLY A 24 10.62 -5.98 14.42
N PRO A 25 10.92 -6.99 15.26
CA PRO A 25 11.17 -8.35 14.82
C PRO A 25 9.99 -9.01 14.09
N THR A 26 10.23 -10.14 13.44
CA THR A 26 9.17 -10.98 12.87
C THR A 26 8.28 -11.55 13.99
N GLY A 27 7.00 -11.72 13.72
CA GLY A 27 6.06 -12.34 14.66
C GLY A 27 5.49 -11.41 15.75
N VAL A 28 5.90 -10.14 15.82
CA VAL A 28 5.38 -9.17 16.82
C VAL A 28 4.01 -8.57 16.49
N GLY A 29 3.35 -9.04 15.42
CA GLY A 29 1.99 -8.63 15.08
C GLY A 29 1.85 -7.39 14.18
N LYS A 30 2.90 -6.98 13.46
CA LYS A 30 2.84 -5.83 12.52
C LYS A 30 1.72 -6.00 11.47
N THR A 31 1.65 -7.16 10.84
CA THR A 31 0.62 -7.51 9.84
C THR A 31 -0.77 -7.63 10.46
N GLU A 32 -0.87 -8.17 11.68
CA GLU A 32 -2.13 -8.29 12.40
C GLU A 32 -2.70 -6.92 12.81
N LEU A 33 -1.84 -5.97 13.15
CA LEU A 33 -2.27 -4.60 13.39
C LEU A 33 -2.89 -3.95 12.14
N ALA A 34 -2.32 -4.20 10.96
CA ALA A 34 -2.88 -3.70 9.70
C ALA A 34 -4.24 -4.33 9.37
N ARG A 35 -4.39 -5.64 9.62
CA ARG A 35 -5.65 -6.38 9.47
C ARG A 35 -6.74 -5.84 10.41
N ALA A 36 -6.42 -5.69 11.70
CA ALA A 36 -7.32 -5.11 12.69
C ALA A 36 -7.67 -3.66 12.35
N LEU A 37 -6.74 -2.89 11.79
CA LEU A 37 -7.01 -1.53 11.33
C LEU A 37 -7.99 -1.51 10.14
N ALA A 38 -7.86 -2.45 9.20
CA ALA A 38 -8.79 -2.58 8.07
C ALA A 38 -10.22 -2.90 8.55
N GLU A 39 -10.35 -3.83 9.48
CA GLU A 39 -11.64 -4.16 10.11
C GLU A 39 -12.21 -2.96 10.88
N PHE A 40 -11.39 -2.29 11.70
CA PHE A 40 -11.85 -1.13 12.48
C PHE A 40 -12.26 0.07 11.62
N LEU A 41 -11.58 0.28 10.48
CA LEU A 41 -11.85 1.43 9.62
C LEU A 41 -12.98 1.20 8.63
N PHE A 42 -13.11 -0.03 8.12
CA PHE A 42 -13.93 -0.36 6.96
C PHE A 42 -14.84 -1.58 7.19
N ASP A 43 -15.01 -2.01 8.44
CA ASP A 43 -15.88 -3.10 8.89
C ASP A 43 -15.57 -4.47 8.26
N THR A 44 -14.37 -4.64 7.67
CA THR A 44 -13.94 -5.92 7.11
C THR A 44 -12.42 -6.02 6.98
N GLU A 45 -11.84 -7.14 7.40
CA GLU A 45 -10.43 -7.46 7.13
C GLU A 45 -10.12 -7.53 5.62
N LYS A 46 -11.12 -7.80 4.77
CA LYS A 46 -10.95 -7.85 3.32
C LYS A 46 -10.58 -6.48 2.73
N ALA A 47 -10.70 -5.40 3.49
CA ALA A 47 -10.23 -4.07 3.10
C ALA A 47 -8.71 -3.93 3.21
N LEU A 48 -7.98 -4.96 3.67
CA LEU A 48 -6.53 -5.00 3.62
C LEU A 48 -6.04 -5.38 2.21
N VAL A 49 -5.37 -4.45 1.53
CA VAL A 49 -4.57 -4.71 0.33
C VAL A 49 -3.14 -4.97 0.78
N ARG A 50 -2.73 -6.23 0.78
CA ARG A 50 -1.37 -6.62 1.17
C ARG A 50 -0.51 -6.81 -0.08
N ILE A 51 0.66 -6.18 -0.09
CA ILE A 51 1.68 -6.34 -1.13
C ILE A 51 2.97 -6.81 -0.48
N ASP A 52 3.45 -7.97 -0.90
CA ASP A 52 4.72 -8.54 -0.46
C ASP A 52 5.87 -7.89 -1.23
N MET A 53 6.71 -7.11 -0.54
CA MET A 53 7.81 -6.38 -1.17
C MET A 53 8.99 -7.27 -1.55
N SER A 54 9.04 -8.52 -1.07
CA SER A 54 9.99 -9.52 -1.55
C SER A 54 9.77 -9.90 -3.02
N GLU A 55 8.57 -9.69 -3.57
CA GLU A 55 8.30 -9.87 -5.02
C GLU A 55 8.85 -8.72 -5.89
N TYR A 56 9.36 -7.67 -5.26
CA TYR A 56 9.80 -6.42 -5.90
C TYR A 56 11.29 -6.13 -5.67
N MET A 57 12.09 -7.16 -5.38
CA MET A 57 13.55 -7.07 -5.20
C MET A 57 14.28 -6.63 -6.49
N GLU A 58 13.71 -6.97 -7.65
CA GLU A 58 14.31 -6.70 -8.96
C GLU A 58 13.77 -5.41 -9.58
N LYS A 59 14.63 -4.66 -10.26
CA LYS A 59 14.26 -3.38 -10.90
C LYS A 59 13.07 -3.48 -11.85
N HIS A 60 13.01 -4.53 -12.66
CA HIS A 60 11.92 -4.71 -13.64
C HIS A 60 10.59 -5.05 -12.98
N ALA A 61 10.59 -5.58 -11.75
CA ALA A 61 9.38 -5.87 -11.01
C ALA A 61 8.65 -4.61 -10.55
N VAL A 62 9.34 -3.47 -10.41
CA VAL A 62 8.77 -2.18 -9.96
C VAL A 62 7.59 -1.74 -10.85
N ALA A 63 7.71 -1.93 -12.17
CA ALA A 63 6.64 -1.60 -13.11
C ALA A 63 5.35 -2.41 -12.87
N ARG A 64 5.43 -3.61 -12.29
CA ARG A 64 4.25 -4.41 -11.94
C ARG A 64 3.45 -3.81 -10.78
N LEU A 65 4.08 -2.98 -9.94
CA LEU A 65 3.41 -2.39 -8.78
C LEU A 65 2.36 -1.36 -9.22
N ILE A 66 2.74 -0.48 -10.15
CA ILE A 66 1.92 0.66 -10.61
C ILE A 66 1.36 0.50 -12.03
N GLY A 67 1.90 -0.44 -12.80
CA GLY A 67 1.57 -0.65 -14.20
C GLY A 67 2.70 -0.22 -15.11
N ALA A 68 2.80 -0.88 -16.27
CA ALA A 68 3.76 -0.49 -17.28
C ALA A 68 3.40 0.89 -17.87
N PRO A 69 4.34 1.65 -18.46
CA PRO A 69 4.01 2.87 -19.19
C PRO A 69 3.21 2.59 -20.48
N PRO A 70 2.49 3.59 -21.04
CA PRO A 70 1.83 3.44 -22.33
C PRO A 70 2.81 2.96 -23.42
N GLY A 71 2.40 1.94 -24.18
CA GLY A 71 3.22 1.33 -25.23
C GLY A 71 4.11 0.16 -24.78
N TYR A 72 4.09 -0.21 -23.50
CA TYR A 72 4.76 -1.41 -22.98
C TYR A 72 3.75 -2.54 -22.71
N VAL A 73 4.23 -3.79 -22.76
CA VAL A 73 3.44 -4.98 -22.39
C VAL A 73 3.00 -4.84 -20.93
N GLY A 74 1.70 -5.05 -20.67
CA GLY A 74 1.12 -4.90 -19.33
C GLY A 74 0.56 -3.51 -19.02
N TYR A 75 0.53 -2.57 -19.98
CA TYR A 75 -0.10 -1.25 -19.78
C TYR A 75 -1.60 -1.37 -19.45
N GLU A 76 -2.33 -2.17 -20.23
CA GLU A 76 -3.78 -2.38 -20.06
C GLU A 76 -4.13 -3.22 -18.82
N GLU A 77 -3.17 -3.98 -18.29
CA GLU A 77 -3.36 -4.80 -17.10
C GLU A 77 -3.34 -3.96 -15.80
N GLY A 78 -2.74 -2.76 -15.85
CA GLY A 78 -2.52 -1.91 -14.69
C GLY A 78 -1.50 -2.50 -13.70
N GLY A 79 -1.22 -1.76 -12.63
CA GLY A 79 -0.39 -2.24 -11.53
C GLY A 79 -1.17 -3.01 -10.48
N GLN A 80 -0.48 -3.90 -9.78
CA GLN A 80 -1.05 -4.65 -8.66
C GLN A 80 -1.61 -3.71 -7.57
N LEU A 81 -0.90 -2.63 -7.24
CA LEU A 81 -1.37 -1.62 -6.28
C LEU A 81 -2.51 -0.79 -6.86
N THR A 82 -2.31 -0.23 -8.06
CA THR A 82 -3.27 0.70 -8.66
C THR A 82 -4.61 0.04 -8.92
N GLU A 83 -4.63 -1.20 -9.42
CA GLU A 83 -5.86 -1.93 -9.68
C GLU A 83 -6.53 -2.42 -8.39
N ALA A 84 -5.76 -2.83 -7.37
CA ALA A 84 -6.32 -3.20 -6.08
C ALA A 84 -7.04 -2.01 -5.42
N VAL A 85 -6.41 -0.84 -5.41
CA VAL A 85 -6.99 0.39 -4.86
C VAL A 85 -8.16 0.89 -5.73
N ARG A 86 -8.06 0.80 -7.06
CA ARG A 86 -9.17 1.16 -7.96
C ARG A 86 -10.42 0.33 -7.70
N ARG A 87 -10.26 -0.98 -7.49
CA ARG A 87 -11.37 -1.90 -7.17
C ARG A 87 -11.91 -1.70 -5.75
N ARG A 88 -11.06 -1.27 -4.81
CA ARG A 88 -11.44 -0.99 -3.41
C ARG A 88 -10.76 0.28 -2.89
N PRO A 89 -11.32 1.47 -3.17
CA PRO A 89 -10.74 2.75 -2.77
C PRO A 89 -10.64 2.93 -1.25
N TYR A 90 -11.59 2.35 -0.51
CA TYR A 90 -11.59 2.32 0.95
C TYR A 90 -10.84 1.07 1.42
N SER A 91 -9.53 1.21 1.56
CA SER A 91 -8.65 0.11 1.95
C SER A 91 -7.49 0.57 2.83
N VAL A 92 -6.94 -0.38 3.58
CA VAL A 92 -5.62 -0.24 4.20
C VAL A 92 -4.63 -0.92 3.27
N VAL A 93 -3.61 -0.19 2.81
CA VAL A 93 -2.52 -0.76 2.00
C VAL A 93 -1.36 -1.10 2.93
N LEU A 94 -0.94 -2.37 2.93
CA LEU A 94 0.22 -2.86 3.66
C LEU A 94 1.32 -3.27 2.68
N PHE A 95 2.46 -2.62 2.78
CA PHE A 95 3.72 -3.05 2.17
C PHE A 95 4.49 -3.90 3.18
N ASP A 96 4.40 -5.22 3.05
CA ASP A 96 5.07 -6.17 3.95
C ASP A 96 6.53 -6.37 3.52
N GLU A 97 7.44 -6.58 4.48
CA GLU A 97 8.88 -6.74 4.24
C GLU A 97 9.52 -5.64 3.35
N VAL A 98 9.13 -4.38 3.53
CA VAL A 98 9.54 -3.26 2.67
C VAL A 98 11.05 -3.09 2.52
N GLU A 99 11.84 -3.53 3.49
CA GLU A 99 13.30 -3.54 3.43
C GLU A 99 13.88 -4.46 2.33
N LYS A 100 13.08 -5.37 1.78
CA LYS A 100 13.44 -6.26 0.68
C LYS A 100 13.23 -5.62 -0.69
N ALA A 101 12.43 -4.57 -0.79
CA ALA A 101 12.10 -3.93 -2.06
C ALA A 101 13.34 -3.36 -2.77
N HIS A 102 13.33 -3.35 -4.10
CA HIS A 102 14.29 -2.57 -4.89
C HIS A 102 14.20 -1.08 -4.52
N PRO A 103 15.32 -0.34 -4.44
CA PRO A 103 15.31 1.08 -4.04
C PRO A 103 14.39 1.99 -4.87
N GLU A 104 14.20 1.69 -6.15
CA GLU A 104 13.29 2.46 -7.02
C GLU A 104 11.82 2.37 -6.60
N VAL A 105 11.39 1.34 -5.84
CA VAL A 105 10.04 1.26 -5.27
C VAL A 105 9.78 2.44 -4.33
N PHE A 106 10.75 2.83 -3.51
CA PHE A 106 10.58 3.97 -2.60
C PHE A 106 10.37 5.29 -3.35
N GLY A 107 11.01 5.45 -4.51
CA GLY A 107 10.79 6.62 -5.38
C GLY A 107 9.33 6.74 -5.81
N VAL A 108 8.69 5.62 -6.14
CA VAL A 108 7.25 5.56 -6.46
C VAL A 108 6.40 5.83 -5.21
N LEU A 109 6.71 5.21 -4.08
CA LEU A 109 5.93 5.38 -2.84
C LEU A 109 5.97 6.81 -2.28
N LEU A 110 7.04 7.56 -2.55
CA LEU A 110 7.16 8.98 -2.17
C LEU A 110 6.26 9.92 -2.99
N GLN A 111 5.74 9.45 -4.13
CA GLN A 111 4.83 10.22 -4.98
C GLN A 111 3.35 9.99 -4.63
N LEU A 112 3.05 9.06 -3.71
CA LEU A 112 1.70 8.71 -3.25
C LEU A 112 1.13 9.70 -2.22
#